data_AF-A0A954A248-F1
#
_entry.id   AF-A0A954A248-F1
#
_cell.length_a   1.000
_cell.length_b   1.000
_cell.length_c   1.000
_cell.angle_alpha   90.00
_cell.angle_beta   90.00
_cell.angle_gamma   90.00
#
_symmetry.space_group_name_H-M   'P 1'
#
loop_
_entity.id
_entity.type
_entity.pdbx_description
1 polymer ?
#
loop_
_entity_poly.entity_id
_entity_poly.type
_entity_poly.pdbx_seq_one_letter_code
_entity_poly.pdbx_strand_id
1 'polypeptide(L)'
;MGGERTHRQTTLGAWGNRDWWPNQLDLAVLHQNPPAGNPMGKEFDYAKAFKTLDLDALRKDIEKVLTTSQDWWPADYGHYGGLMIRLAWHSAGTYRVHDGRGGSASGTIRFAPLNSWPD
;
A
#
# COMPACT_ATOMS: atom_id res chain seq x y z
N MET A 1 -42.89 -20.99 -7.22
CA MET A 1 -42.54 -19.87 -6.33
C MET A 1 -41.03 -19.87 -6.23
N GLY A 2 -40.30 -19.13 -7.06
CA GLY A 2 -40.06 -17.70 -6.93
C GLY A 2 -38.62 -17.48 -6.41
N GLY A 3 -37.63 -17.96 -7.16
CA GLY A 3 -36.21 -17.82 -6.79
C GLY A 3 -35.76 -16.37 -6.91
N GLU A 4 -35.24 -15.81 -5.82
CA GLU A 4 -34.67 -14.47 -5.75
C GLU A 4 -33.56 -14.30 -6.80
N ARG A 5 -33.78 -13.40 -7.75
CA ARG A 5 -32.73 -12.90 -8.64
C ARG A 5 -31.91 -11.89 -7.86
N THR A 6 -30.77 -12.30 -7.30
CA THR A 6 -29.75 -11.35 -6.83
C THR A 6 -29.22 -10.57 -8.03
N HIS A 7 -29.67 -9.33 -8.19
CA HIS A 7 -29.17 -8.41 -9.21
C HIS A 7 -27.74 -8.00 -8.85
N ARG A 8 -26.74 -8.67 -9.43
CA ARG A 8 -25.35 -8.23 -9.35
C ARG A 8 -25.20 -7.07 -10.35
N GLN A 9 -25.36 -5.83 -9.88
CA GLN A 9 -25.06 -4.66 -10.71
C GLN A 9 -23.55 -4.58 -10.93
N THR A 10 -23.11 -4.84 -12.16
CA THR A 10 -21.75 -4.58 -12.59
C THR A 10 -21.64 -3.08 -12.88
N THR A 11 -21.07 -2.31 -11.95
CA THR A 11 -20.93 -0.84 -12.03
C THR A 11 -19.65 -0.37 -12.70
N LEU A 12 -18.78 -1.29 -13.13
CA LEU A 12 -17.50 -0.95 -13.77
C LEU A 12 -17.74 -0.22 -15.11
N GLY A 13 -17.41 1.07 -15.14
CA GLY A 13 -17.52 1.93 -16.33
C GLY A 13 -18.83 2.73 -16.46
N ALA A 14 -19.76 2.61 -15.51
CA ALA A 14 -20.95 3.45 -15.49
C ALA A 14 -20.63 4.84 -14.90
N TRP A 15 -21.25 5.89 -15.43
CA TRP A 15 -21.13 7.24 -14.86
C TRP A 15 -21.69 7.27 -13.44
N GLY A 16 -20.89 7.76 -12.49
CA GLY A 16 -21.28 7.99 -11.11
C GLY A 16 -21.65 9.45 -10.86
N ASN A 17 -22.03 9.76 -9.61
CA ASN A 17 -22.43 11.12 -9.21
C ASN A 17 -21.34 12.16 -9.46
N ARG A 18 -20.05 11.79 -9.36
CA ARG A 18 -18.91 12.70 -9.61
C ARG A 18 -18.79 13.11 -11.07
N ASP A 19 -19.27 12.27 -12.00
CA ASP A 19 -19.26 12.61 -13.43
C ASP A 19 -20.34 13.65 -13.75
N TRP A 20 -21.50 13.54 -13.12
CA TRP A 20 -22.63 14.47 -13.31
C TRP A 20 -22.48 15.79 -12.53
N TRP A 21 -21.97 15.72 -11.30
CA TRP A 21 -21.78 16.87 -10.41
C TRP A 21 -20.33 16.95 -9.92
N PRO A 22 -19.39 17.36 -10.79
CA PRO A 22 -17.95 17.31 -10.48
C PRO A 22 -17.52 18.18 -9.30
N ASN A 23 -18.28 19.23 -8.99
CA ASN A 23 -18.00 20.16 -7.89
C ASN A 23 -18.81 19.86 -6.61
N GLN A 24 -19.58 18.76 -6.57
CA GLN A 24 -20.29 18.36 -5.36
C GLN A 24 -19.30 17.94 -4.26
N LEU A 25 -19.62 18.27 -3.00
CA LEU A 25 -18.79 17.87 -1.86
C LEU A 25 -18.60 16.36 -1.79
N ASP A 26 -17.34 15.92 -1.76
CA ASP A 26 -16.96 14.51 -1.66
C ASP A 26 -16.80 14.07 -0.19
N LEU A 27 -17.68 13.18 0.26
CA LEU A 27 -17.62 12.59 1.61
C LEU A 27 -16.82 11.28 1.67
N ALA A 28 -16.31 10.79 0.54
CA ALA A 28 -15.57 9.52 0.48
C ALA A 28 -14.30 9.52 1.34
N VAL A 29 -13.69 10.70 1.49
CA VAL A 29 -12.49 10.91 2.32
C VAL A 29 -12.71 10.54 3.79
N LEU A 30 -13.94 10.67 4.29
CA LEU A 30 -14.26 10.47 5.71
C LEU A 30 -14.41 8.99 6.10
N HIS A 31 -14.44 8.07 5.12
CA HIS A 31 -14.59 6.63 5.36
C HIS A 31 -13.52 5.79 4.65
N GLN A 32 -12.35 6.38 4.40
CA GLN A 32 -11.20 5.66 3.85
C GLN A 32 -10.71 4.58 4.83
N ASN A 33 -10.22 3.46 4.29
CA ASN A 33 -9.68 2.32 5.04
C ASN A 33 -10.64 1.79 6.14
N PRO A 34 -11.92 1.48 5.82
CA PRO A 34 -12.87 1.00 6.81
C PRO A 34 -12.41 -0.38 7.34
N PRO A 35 -12.74 -0.74 8.60
CA PRO A 35 -12.35 -2.03 9.18
C PRO A 35 -12.79 -3.26 8.36
N ALA A 36 -13.90 -3.15 7.62
CA ALA A 36 -14.37 -4.21 6.73
C ALA A 36 -13.41 -4.53 5.57
N GLY A 37 -12.55 -3.58 5.18
CA GLY A 37 -11.52 -3.78 4.17
C GLY A 37 -10.18 -4.31 4.73
N ASN A 38 -10.07 -4.47 6.06
CA ASN A 38 -8.85 -4.93 6.70
C ASN A 38 -8.88 -6.46 6.90
N PRO A 39 -7.96 -7.23 6.29
CA PRO A 39 -7.93 -8.69 6.43
C PRO A 39 -7.44 -9.18 7.80
N MET A 40 -6.83 -8.32 8.62
CA MET A 40 -6.21 -8.72 9.90
C MET A 40 -7.23 -9.00 11.02
N GLY A 41 -8.49 -8.60 10.83
CA GLY A 41 -9.53 -8.72 11.84
C GLY A 41 -9.49 -7.61 12.90
N LYS A 42 -10.57 -7.51 13.68
CA LYS A 42 -10.77 -6.40 14.65
C LYS A 42 -9.85 -6.49 15.87
N GLU A 43 -9.45 -7.69 16.25
CA GLU A 43 -8.66 -7.95 17.47
C GLU A 43 -7.14 -7.88 17.25
N PHE A 44 -6.69 -7.60 16.02
CA PHE A 44 -5.26 -7.59 15.71
C PHE A 44 -4.58 -6.31 16.19
N ASP A 45 -3.52 -6.48 17.00
CA ASP A 45 -2.67 -5.40 17.50
C ASP A 45 -1.26 -5.53 16.91
N TYR A 46 -0.94 -4.65 15.95
CA TYR A 46 0.37 -4.61 15.31
C TYR A 46 1.49 -4.24 16.28
N ALA A 47 1.26 -3.33 17.22
CA ALA A 47 2.30 -2.91 18.16
C ALA A 47 2.68 -4.05 19.11
N LYS A 48 1.70 -4.85 19.56
CA LYS A 48 1.95 -6.06 20.33
C LYS A 48 2.67 -7.12 19.51
N ALA A 49 2.22 -7.38 18.28
CA ALA A 49 2.84 -8.36 17.39
C ALA A 49 4.29 -7.99 17.01
N PHE A 50 4.56 -6.71 16.75
CA PHE A 50 5.90 -6.24 16.39
C PHE A 50 6.89 -6.39 17.55
N LYS A 51 6.44 -6.18 18.79
CA LYS A 51 7.30 -6.35 19.98
C LYS A 51 7.78 -7.78 20.20
N THR A 52 7.11 -8.78 19.64
CA THR A 52 7.51 -10.19 19.74
C THR A 52 8.40 -10.64 18.58
N LEU A 53 8.70 -9.75 17.63
CA LEU A 53 9.48 -10.07 16.44
C LEU A 53 10.97 -10.19 16.77
N ASP A 54 11.63 -11.22 16.24
CA ASP A 54 13.08 -11.35 16.29
C ASP A 54 13.71 -10.41 15.25
N LEU A 55 14.19 -9.26 15.72
CA LEU A 55 14.80 -8.24 14.86
C LEU A 55 16.19 -8.65 14.34
N ASP A 56 16.92 -9.49 15.08
CA ASP A 56 18.23 -9.96 14.66
C ASP A 56 18.11 -10.98 13.53
N ALA A 57 17.14 -11.90 13.64
CA ALA A 57 16.81 -12.82 12.56
C ALA A 57 16.33 -12.05 11.31
N LEU A 58 15.40 -11.10 11.47
CA LEU A 58 14.90 -10.28 10.37
C LEU A 58 16.04 -9.53 9.65
N ARG A 59 16.95 -8.91 10.41
CA ARG A 59 18.09 -8.19 9.84
C ARG A 59 18.99 -9.11 9.02
N LYS A 60 19.32 -10.29 9.55
CA LYS A 60 20.16 -11.29 8.85
C LYS A 60 19.49 -11.76 7.56
N ASP A 61 18.18 -11.97 7.58
CA ASP A 61 17.43 -12.38 6.40
C ASP A 61 17.42 -11.27 5.34
N ILE A 62 17.29 -10.00 5.73
CA ILE A 62 17.41 -8.86 4.82
C ILE A 62 18.81 -8.81 4.20
N GLU A 63 19.87 -8.91 5.02
CA GLU A 63 21.26 -8.92 4.54
C GLU A 63 21.51 -10.04 3.53
N LYS A 64 20.94 -11.23 3.77
CA LYS A 64 21.00 -12.34 2.82
C LYS A 64 20.28 -12.04 1.51
N VAL A 65 19.07 -11.46 1.57
CA VAL A 65 18.32 -11.07 0.37
C VAL A 65 19.11 -10.07 -0.47
N LEU A 66 19.78 -9.11 0.16
CA LEU A 66 20.54 -8.08 -0.55
C LEU A 66 21.64 -8.66 -1.46
N THR A 67 22.21 -9.82 -1.13
CA THR A 67 23.26 -10.48 -1.93
C THR A 67 22.77 -11.69 -2.74
N THR A 68 21.49 -12.05 -2.64
CA THR A 68 20.92 -13.22 -3.33
C THR A 68 20.21 -12.77 -4.61
N SER A 69 20.98 -12.58 -5.69
CA SER A 69 20.44 -12.15 -6.99
C SER A 69 19.36 -13.11 -7.52
N GLN A 70 18.35 -12.53 -8.16
CA GLN A 70 17.24 -13.23 -8.80
C GLN A 70 17.31 -13.07 -10.31
N ASP A 71 17.09 -14.14 -11.07
CA ASP A 71 17.25 -14.12 -12.54
C ASP A 71 16.26 -13.19 -13.26
N TRP A 72 15.06 -13.00 -12.70
CA TRP A 72 14.03 -12.13 -13.26
C TRP A 72 14.28 -10.63 -12.99
N TRP A 73 15.18 -10.30 -12.05
CA TRP A 73 15.64 -8.94 -11.81
C TRP A 73 17.04 -8.96 -11.20
N PRO A 74 18.10 -9.17 -11.99
CA PRO A 74 19.45 -9.38 -11.46
C PRO A 74 19.96 -8.20 -10.64
N ALA A 75 20.76 -8.49 -9.60
CA ALA A 75 21.32 -7.46 -8.73
C ALA A 75 22.52 -6.76 -9.40
N ASP A 76 22.46 -5.44 -9.51
CA ASP A 76 23.60 -4.63 -9.93
C ASP A 76 24.78 -4.85 -8.98
N TYR A 77 25.97 -5.11 -9.53
CA TYR A 77 27.19 -5.42 -8.77
C TYR A 77 27.03 -6.61 -7.80
N GLY A 78 26.05 -7.49 -8.02
CA GLY A 78 25.74 -8.60 -7.12
C GLY A 78 25.09 -8.18 -5.79
N HIS A 79 24.57 -6.95 -5.68
CA HIS A 79 24.01 -6.44 -4.43
C HIS A 79 22.82 -5.48 -4.63
N TYR A 80 21.63 -5.78 -4.10
CA TYR A 80 20.42 -4.94 -4.20
C TYR A 80 20.42 -3.69 -3.32
N GLY A 81 21.53 -3.40 -2.66
CA GLY A 81 21.65 -2.30 -1.67
C GLY A 81 21.22 -0.94 -2.24
N GLY A 82 21.75 -0.56 -3.41
CA GLY A 82 21.36 0.70 -4.06
C GLY A 82 19.86 0.77 -4.36
N LEU A 83 19.29 -0.32 -4.87
CA LEU A 83 17.86 -0.42 -5.17
C LEU A 83 17.00 -0.28 -3.89
N MET A 84 17.34 -0.98 -2.82
CA MET A 84 16.57 -0.94 -1.56
C MET A 84 16.70 0.40 -0.84
N ILE A 85 17.88 1.04 -0.90
CA ILE A 85 18.06 2.41 -0.39
C ILE A 85 17.16 3.39 -1.17
N ARG A 86 17.16 3.31 -2.50
CA ARG A 86 16.29 4.14 -3.35
C ARG A 86 14.81 3.91 -3.02
N LEU A 87 14.38 2.66 -2.86
CA LEU A 87 13.01 2.32 -2.47
C LEU A 87 12.62 2.97 -1.13
N ALA A 88 13.47 2.85 -0.11
CA ALA A 88 13.23 3.46 1.19
C ALA A 88 13.17 5.00 1.10
N TRP A 89 14.06 5.61 0.31
CA TRP A 89 14.07 7.03 0.02
C TRP A 89 12.77 7.49 -0.66
N HIS A 90 12.33 6.84 -1.75
CA HIS A 90 11.10 7.21 -2.46
C HIS A 90 9.86 7.02 -1.57
N SER A 91 9.86 5.99 -0.71
CA SER A 91 8.78 5.77 0.25
C SER A 91 8.64 6.95 1.22
N ALA A 92 9.75 7.43 1.79
CA ALA A 92 9.74 8.57 2.71
C ALA A 92 9.60 9.93 2.00
N GLY A 93 10.14 10.07 0.79
CA GLY A 93 10.31 11.33 0.06
C GLY A 93 9.01 12.00 -0.41
N THR A 94 7.88 11.31 -0.33
CA THR A 94 6.56 11.90 -0.64
C THR A 94 6.02 12.82 0.47
N TYR A 95 6.69 12.86 1.63
CA TYR A 95 6.28 13.66 2.77
C TYR A 95 6.30 15.17 2.49
N ARG A 96 5.30 15.90 2.99
CA ARG A 96 5.21 17.37 2.90
C ARG A 96 4.85 17.97 4.25
N VAL A 97 5.59 19.00 4.66
CA VAL A 97 5.41 19.66 5.96
C VAL A 97 4.11 20.47 6.08
N HIS A 98 3.55 20.95 4.97
CA HIS A 98 2.39 21.86 4.98
C HIS A 98 1.11 21.23 5.53
N ASP A 99 0.86 19.96 5.23
CA ASP A 99 -0.34 19.25 5.66
C ASP A 99 -0.04 17.89 6.29
N GLY A 100 1.24 17.55 6.46
CA GLY A 100 1.70 16.31 7.07
C GLY A 100 1.41 15.05 6.26
N ARG A 101 0.92 15.15 5.02
CA ARG A 101 0.62 13.97 4.18
C ARG A 101 1.86 13.43 3.48
N GLY A 102 1.75 12.20 3.00
CA GLY A 102 2.84 11.46 2.37
C GLY A 102 3.74 10.78 3.40
N GLY A 103 4.90 10.33 2.95
CA GLY A 103 5.87 9.59 3.77
C GLY A 103 5.60 8.08 3.79
N SER A 104 6.40 7.38 4.62
CA SER A 104 6.47 5.91 4.61
C SER A 104 5.56 5.22 5.63
N ALA A 105 4.97 5.96 6.58
CA ALA A 105 4.27 5.39 7.74
C ALA A 105 3.08 4.48 7.37
N SER A 106 2.37 4.79 6.28
CA SER A 106 1.24 4.00 5.79
C SER A 106 1.60 2.97 4.71
N GLY A 107 2.87 2.89 4.30
CA GLY A 107 3.32 1.97 3.25
C GLY A 107 2.61 2.17 1.91
N THR A 108 2.18 3.40 1.60
CA THR A 108 1.36 3.72 0.42
C THR A 108 2.09 3.56 -0.91
N ILE A 109 3.42 3.43 -0.89
CA ILE A 109 4.24 3.15 -2.10
C ILE A 109 3.80 1.89 -2.84
N ARG A 110 3.12 0.94 -2.16
CA ARG A 110 2.59 -0.29 -2.77
C ARG A 110 1.25 -0.11 -3.48
N PHE A 111 0.62 1.05 -3.38
CA PHE A 111 -0.71 1.33 -3.94
C PHE A 111 -0.66 2.47 -4.97
N ALA A 112 -1.72 2.56 -5.77
CA ALA A 112 -1.92 3.70 -6.65
C ALA A 112 -2.09 5.00 -5.84
N PRO A 113 -1.62 6.15 -6.36
CA PRO A 113 -0.91 6.28 -7.64
C PRO A 113 0.60 6.00 -7.53
N LEU A 114 1.16 5.92 -6.31
CA LEU A 114 2.61 5.91 -6.07
C LEU A 114 3.33 4.71 -6.70
N ASN A 115 2.70 3.54 -6.72
CA ASN A 115 3.27 2.32 -7.31
C ASN A 115 3.47 2.40 -8.83
N SER A 116 3.00 3.46 -9.49
CA SER A 116 3.09 3.67 -10.94
C SER A 116 3.55 5.09 -11.28
N TRP A 117 4.10 5.82 -10.30
CA TRP A 117 4.77 7.07 -10.61
C TRP A 117 6.02 6.82 -11.44
N PRO A 118 6.36 7.70 -12.39
CA PRO A 118 7.54 7.53 -13.23
C PRO A 118 8.88 7.54 -12.47
N ASP A 119 8.90 8.12 -11.27
CA ASP A 119 10.08 8.28 -10.41
C ASP A 119 10.31 7.06 -9.50
#